data_AF-A0A963E2J4-F1
#
_entry.id   AF-A0A963E2J4-F1
#
_cell.length_a   1.000
_cell.length_b   1.000
_cell.length_c   1.000
_cell.angle_alpha   90.00
_cell.angle_beta   90.00
_cell.angle_gamma   90.00
#
_symmetry.space_group_name_H-M   'P 1'
#
loop_
_entity.id
_entity.type
_entity.pdbx_description
1 polymer ?
#
loop_
_entity_poly.entity_id
_entity_poly.type
_entity_poly.pdbx_seq_one_letter_code
_entity_poly.pdbx_strand_id
1 'polypeptide(L)'
;METFDVCGPLPTGTTLLEASAGTGKTFTVAGLVTRYVAEGHARLEEMLVITFGRAASQELRERVRGQLVEAERALTRGAPDEPSDLIAMLLDADD
;
A
#
# COMPACT_ATOMS: atom_id res chain seq x y z
N MET A 1 -14.12 16.31 7.72
CA MET A 1 -13.08 15.27 7.69
C MET A 1 -12.80 15.00 6.23
N GLU A 2 -11.56 15.16 5.78
CA GLU A 2 -11.19 14.93 4.39
C GLU A 2 -11.05 13.43 4.14
N THR A 3 -11.52 12.95 2.98
CA THR A 3 -11.41 11.54 2.61
C THR A 3 -9.96 11.22 2.30
N PHE A 4 -9.40 10.20 2.94
CA PHE A 4 -8.04 9.74 2.65
C PHE A 4 -8.00 9.07 1.26
N ASP A 5 -7.11 9.56 0.40
CA ASP A 5 -6.81 8.97 -0.91
C ASP A 5 -5.47 8.22 -0.86
N VAL A 6 -5.52 6.92 -1.15
CA VAL A 6 -4.32 6.06 -1.16
C VAL A 6 -3.39 6.37 -2.33
N CYS A 7 -3.87 7.03 -3.39
CA CYS A 7 -3.06 7.48 -4.54
C CYS A 7 -2.61 8.94 -4.41
N GLY A 8 -3.08 9.66 -3.37
CA GLY A 8 -2.68 11.04 -3.10
C GLY A 8 -1.27 11.17 -2.50
N PRO A 9 -0.91 12.32 -1.90
CA PRO A 9 0.38 12.47 -1.23
C PRO A 9 0.57 11.47 -0.07
N LEU A 10 1.77 10.89 0.05
CA LEU A 10 2.08 10.02 1.17
C LEU A 10 2.09 10.80 2.50
N PRO A 11 1.46 10.26 3.56
CA PRO A 11 1.48 10.92 4.86
C PRO A 11 2.90 11.03 5.42
N THR A 12 3.15 12.07 6.22
CA THR A 12 4.43 12.24 6.93
C THR A 12 4.16 12.49 8.42
N GLY A 13 5.10 12.07 9.27
CA GLY A 13 4.90 12.13 10.72
C GLY A 13 3.75 11.26 11.22
N THR A 14 3.16 11.62 12.36
CA THR A 14 2.05 10.88 12.95
C THR A 14 0.74 11.23 12.25
N THR A 15 0.15 10.25 11.56
CA THR A 15 -1.14 10.40 10.88
C THR A 15 -2.18 9.47 11.51
N LEU A 16 -3.37 10.01 11.82
CA LEU A 16 -4.52 9.24 12.27
C LEU A 16 -5.48 9.02 11.11
N LEU A 17 -5.67 7.76 10.72
CA LEU A 17 -6.66 7.36 9.73
C LEU A 17 -7.86 6.73 10.44
N GLU A 18 -8.98 7.45 10.47
CA GLU A 18 -10.25 6.91 10.97
C GLU A 18 -10.92 6.06 9.90
N ALA A 19 -11.33 4.85 10.26
CA ALA A 19 -11.95 3.94 9.32
C ALA A 19 -12.95 3.02 10.03
N SER A 20 -14.17 2.95 9.52
CA SER A 20 -15.25 2.10 10.02
C SER A 20 -15.14 0.66 9.50
N ALA A 21 -15.92 -0.27 10.06
CA ALA A 21 -15.96 -1.64 9.54
C ALA A 21 -16.32 -1.63 8.04
N GLY A 22 -15.62 -2.43 7.24
CA GLY A 22 -15.86 -2.53 5.79
C GLY A 22 -15.26 -1.42 4.93
N THR A 23 -14.57 -0.41 5.48
CA THR A 23 -14.03 0.72 4.68
C THR A 23 -12.60 0.48 4.16
N GLY A 24 -12.20 -0.78 3.97
CA GLY A 24 -10.92 -1.10 3.34
C GLY A 24 -9.65 -0.85 4.16
N LYS A 25 -9.71 -0.78 5.50
CA LYS A 25 -8.52 -0.57 6.39
C LYS A 25 -7.27 -1.37 5.97
N THR A 26 -7.42 -2.68 5.82
CA THR A 26 -6.31 -3.58 5.45
C THR A 26 -5.78 -3.26 4.05
N PHE A 27 -6.66 -2.88 3.12
CA PHE A 27 -6.28 -2.45 1.78
C PHE A 27 -5.48 -1.15 1.82
N THR A 28 -5.94 -0.16 2.60
CA THR A 28 -5.23 1.13 2.77
C THR A 28 -3.84 0.93 3.37
N VAL A 29 -3.71 0.12 4.44
CA VAL A 29 -2.41 -0.14 5.08
C VAL A 29 -1.46 -0.87 4.14
N ALA A 30 -1.93 -1.88 3.40
CA ALA A 30 -1.11 -2.59 2.43
C ALA A 30 -0.67 -1.67 1.27
N GLY A 31 -1.57 -0.80 0.81
CA GLY A 31 -1.27 0.20 -0.22
C GLY A 31 -0.19 1.17 0.23
N LEU A 32 -0.31 1.71 1.45
CA LEU A 32 0.71 2.58 2.03
C LEU A 32 2.07 1.89 2.12
N VAL A 33 2.14 0.66 2.62
CA VAL A 33 3.40 -0.11 2.68
C VAL A 33 4.00 -0.28 1.29
N THR A 34 3.18 -0.65 0.31
CA THR A 34 3.61 -0.83 -1.08
C THR A 34 4.20 0.47 -1.62
N ARG A 35 3.53 1.59 -1.41
CA ARG A 35 3.97 2.91 -1.88
C ARG A 35 5.26 3.38 -1.23
N TYR A 36 5.39 3.31 0.09
CA TYR A 36 6.65 3.69 0.75
C TYR A 36 7.85 2.89 0.23
N VAL A 37 7.65 1.62 -0.15
CA VAL A 37 8.71 0.78 -0.71
C VAL A 37 8.94 1.08 -2.19
N ALA A 38 7.88 1.11 -3.00
CA ALA A 38 7.98 1.28 -4.45
C ALA A 38 8.49 2.68 -4.85
N GLU A 39 8.09 3.72 -4.11
CA GLU A 39 8.53 5.10 -4.31
C GLU A 39 9.89 5.39 -3.65
N GLY A 40 10.56 4.38 -3.06
CA GLY A 40 11.91 4.52 -2.52
C GLY A 40 12.03 5.30 -1.20
N HIS A 41 10.92 5.56 -0.51
CA HIS A 41 10.91 6.27 0.78
C HIS A 41 11.37 5.42 1.96
N ALA A 42 11.24 4.10 1.89
CA ALA A 42 11.69 3.17 2.93
C ALA A 42 12.01 1.78 2.36
N ARG A 43 12.95 1.07 2.99
CA ARG A 43 13.16 -0.36 2.76
C ARG A 43 12.15 -1.15 3.59
N LEU A 44 11.69 -2.30 3.11
CA LEU A 44 10.70 -3.12 3.82
C LEU A 44 11.14 -3.50 5.25
N GLU A 45 12.45 -3.68 5.47
CA GLU A 45 13.04 -3.97 6.80
C GLU A 45 12.99 -2.80 7.79
N GLU A 46 12.70 -1.59 7.32
CA GLU A 46 12.56 -0.37 8.13
C GLU A 46 11.10 -0.15 8.56
N MET A 47 10.18 -1.03 8.15
CA MET A 47 8.74 -0.89 8.38
C MET A 47 8.24 -1.85 9.47
N LEU A 48 7.55 -1.29 10.46
CA LEU A 48 6.84 -2.06 11.49
C LEU A 48 5.33 -1.85 11.33
N VAL A 49 4.62 -2.94 11.03
CA VAL A 49 3.16 -2.95 10.95
C VAL A 49 2.62 -3.91 12.00
N ILE A 50 1.74 -3.41 12.87
CA ILE A 50 1.18 -4.17 13.99
C ILE A 50 -0.33 -4.28 13.88
N THR A 51 -0.88 -5.42 14.32
CA THR A 51 -2.32 -5.68 14.40
C THR A 51 -2.65 -6.34 15.73
N PHE A 52 -3.91 -6.28 16.16
CA PHE A 52 -4.32 -6.81 17.46
C PHE A 52 -4.23 -8.35 17.55
N GLY A 53 -4.59 -9.07 16.49
CA GLY A 53 -4.64 -10.54 16.49
C GLY A 53 -3.65 -11.17 15.53
N ARG A 54 -3.20 -12.40 15.85
CA ARG A 54 -2.26 -13.18 15.02
C ARG A 54 -2.82 -13.46 13.62
N ALA A 55 -4.12 -13.77 13.52
CA ALA A 55 -4.79 -14.00 12.24
C ALA A 55 -4.77 -12.73 11.37
N ALA A 56 -5.08 -11.58 11.95
CA ALA A 56 -5.01 -10.30 11.25
C ALA A 56 -3.57 -9.95 10.81
N SER A 57 -2.55 -10.31 11.61
CA SER A 57 -1.15 -10.12 11.20
C SER A 57 -0.80 -10.99 9.99
N GLN A 58 -1.25 -12.25 9.97
CA GLN A 58 -1.02 -13.15 8.85
C GLN A 58 -1.71 -12.67 7.58
N GLU A 59 -2.99 -12.31 7.68
CA GLU A 59 -3.76 -11.77 6.57
C GLU A 59 -3.13 -10.50 6.01
N LEU A 60 -2.75 -9.55 6.87
CA LEU A 60 -2.11 -8.31 6.43
C LEU A 60 -0.75 -8.58 5.77
N ARG A 61 0.04 -9.51 6.32
CA ARG A 61 1.33 -9.92 5.73
C ARG A 61 1.13 -10.50 4.32
N GLU A 62 0.16 -11.39 4.14
CA GLU A 62 -0.15 -11.98 2.84
C GLU A 62 -0.60 -10.90 1.84
N ARG A 63 -1.42 -9.96 2.29
CA ARG A 63 -1.94 -8.87 1.45
C ARG A 63 -0.84 -7.89 1.03
N VAL A 64 0.00 -7.45 1.97
CA VAL A 64 1.19 -6.64 1.69
C VAL A 64 2.10 -7.34 0.70
N ARG A 65 2.40 -8.63 0.92
CA ARG A 65 3.27 -9.40 0.04
C ARG A 65 2.68 -9.51 -1.37
N GLY A 66 1.38 -9.78 -1.49
CA GLY A 66 0.70 -9.85 -2.78
C GLY A 66 0.82 -8.54 -3.55
N GLN A 67 0.53 -7.42 -2.89
CA GLN A 67 0.56 -6.11 -3.52
C GLN A 67 1.97 -5.66 -3.91
N LEU A 68 2.98 -5.95 -3.10
CA LEU A 68 4.40 -5.71 -3.45
C LEU A 68 4.82 -6.54 -4.68
N VAL A 69 4.40 -7.80 -4.76
CA VAL A 69 4.71 -8.66 -5.92
C VAL A 69 3.98 -8.17 -7.18
N GLU A 70 2.75 -7.69 -7.06
CA GLU A 70 2.03 -7.08 -8.19
C GLU A 70 2.72 -5.80 -8.67
N ALA A 71 3.12 -4.92 -7.75
CA ALA A 71 3.85 -3.70 -8.06
C ALA A 71 5.19 -3.99 -8.73
N GLU A 72 6.00 -4.90 -8.16
CA GLU A 72 7.29 -5.31 -8.75
C GLU A 72 7.13 -5.84 -10.18
N ARG A 73 6.13 -6.70 -10.40
CA ARG A 73 5.85 -7.24 -11.74
C ARG A 73 5.45 -6.15 -12.72
N ALA A 74 4.57 -5.25 -12.32
CA ALA A 74 4.10 -4.16 -13.18
C ALA A 74 5.26 -3.22 -13.54
N LEU A 75 6.05 -2.80 -12.57
CA LEU A 75 7.20 -1.92 -12.77
C LEU A 75 8.29 -2.57 -13.64
N THR A 76 8.48 -3.89 -13.55
CA THR A 76 9.53 -4.60 -14.30
C THR A 76 9.09 -5.07 -15.68
N ARG A 77 7.82 -5.42 -15.87
CA ARG A 77 7.31 -6.07 -17.10
C ARG A 77 6.27 -5.24 -17.85
N GLY A 78 5.85 -4.11 -17.30
CA GLY A 78 4.77 -3.27 -17.83
C GLY A 78 3.41 -3.58 -17.21
N ALA A 79 2.43 -2.73 -17.52
CA ALA A 79 1.09 -2.78 -16.95
C ALA A 79 0.37 -4.12 -17.23
N PRO A 80 -0.41 -4.67 -16.28
CA PRO A 80 -1.40 -5.70 -16.57
C PRO A 80 -2.55 -5.14 -17.43
N ASP A 81 -3.36 -6.01 -18.03
CA ASP A 81 -4.51 -5.62 -18.88
C ASP A 81 -5.51 -4.71 -18.14
N GLU A 82 -5.75 -4.99 -16.85
CA GLU A 82 -6.61 -4.20 -15.96
C GLU A 82 -5.82 -3.87 -14.67
N PRO A 83 -5.03 -2.78 -14.66
CA PRO A 83 -4.30 -2.38 -13.46
C PRO A 83 -5.24 -1.85 -12.40
N SER A 84 -4.95 -2.12 -11.13
CA SER A 84 -5.57 -1.38 -10.03
C SER A 84 -5.14 0.07 -10.05
N ASP A 85 -5.94 0.98 -9.48
CA ASP A 85 -5.63 2.41 -9.40
C ASP A 85 -4.23 2.67 -8.80
N LEU A 86 -3.83 1.87 -7.81
CA LEU A 86 -2.50 1.95 -7.22
C LEU A 86 -1.39 1.60 -8.22
N ILE A 87 -1.58 0.54 -9.02
CA ILE A 87 -0.60 0.10 -10.01
C ILE A 87 -0.52 1.10 -11.15
N ALA A 88 -1.66 1.61 -11.63
CA ALA A 88 -1.70 2.66 -12.64
C ALA A 88 -0.93 3.90 -12.15
N MET A 89 -1.20 4.36 -10.93
CA MET A 89 -0.49 5.49 -10.32
C MET A 89 1.03 5.27 -10.23
N LEU A 90 1.47 4.07 -9.81
CA LEU A 90 2.90 3.75 -9.73
C LEU A 90 3.59 3.70 -11.10
N LEU A 91 2.86 3.35 -12.16
CA LEU A 91 3.40 3.32 -13.53
C LEU A 91 3.41 4.70 -14.19
N ASP A 92 2.52 5.59 -13.78
CA ASP A 92 2.42 6.96 -14.26
C ASP A 92 3.41 7.91 -13.56
N ALA A 93 4.11 7.45 -12.52
CA ALA A 93 5.15 8.22 -11.86
C ALA A 93 6.37 8.34 -12.80
N ASP A 94 6.57 9.53 -13.38
CA ASP A 94 7.78 9.86 -14.12
C ASP A 94 9.01 9.81 -13.17
N ASP A 95 10.12 9.21 -13.64
CA ASP A 95 11.43 9.12 -12.95
C ASP A 95 12.00 10.49 -12.53
#